data_AF-A0A2S9GBL1-F1
#
_entry.id   AF-A0A2S9GBL1-F1
#
_cell.length_a   1.000
_cell.length_b   1.000
_cell.length_c   1.000
_cell.angle_alpha   90.00
_cell.angle_beta   90.00
_cell.angle_gamma   90.00
#
_symmetry.space_group_name_H-M   'P 1'
#
loop_
_entity.id
_entity.type
_entity.pdbx_description
1 polymer ?
#
loop_
_entity_poly.entity_id
_entity_poly.type
_entity_poly.pdbx_seq_one_letter_code
_entity_poly.pdbx_strand_id
1 'polypeptide(L)'
;LHSQQISHGDLRSTEITVVDGTPLFGGFTHAEFGASDAQLHTDVAQLLITTTDLYGAPKAVAAAITVFGHESVLAASRRLTKAAV
;
A
#
# COMPACT_ATOMS: atom_id res chain seq x y z
N LEU A 1 4.92 -8.19 5.72
CA LEU A 1 5.51 -6.91 6.21
C LEU A 1 4.74 -6.40 7.42
N HIS A 2 3.49 -5.92 7.28
CA HIS A 2 2.76 -5.28 8.39
C HIS A 2 2.53 -6.18 9.63
N SER A 3 2.33 -7.50 9.43
CA SER A 3 2.24 -8.46 10.55
C SER A 3 3.52 -8.58 11.38
N GLN A 4 4.64 -8.09 10.86
CA GLN A 4 5.94 -8.02 11.53
C GLN A 4 6.35 -6.57 11.84
N GLN A 5 5.40 -5.62 11.77
CA GLN A 5 5.63 -4.19 12.03
C GLN A 5 6.72 -3.58 11.14
N ILE A 6 6.74 -3.97 9.86
CA ILE A 6 7.61 -3.38 8.85
C ILE A 6 6.77 -2.55 7.88
N SER A 7 7.09 -1.27 7.72
CA SER A 7 6.60 -0.46 6.60
C SER A 7 7.58 -0.54 5.43
N HIS A 8 7.07 -0.44 4.22
CA HIS A 8 7.83 -0.34 2.98
C HIS A 8 8.30 1.10 2.70
N GLY A 9 7.43 2.08 2.94
CA GLY A 9 7.71 3.51 2.78
C GLY A 9 7.64 4.05 1.34
N ASP A 10 7.56 3.18 0.33
CA ASP A 10 7.51 3.57 -1.09
C ASP A 10 6.81 2.51 -1.97
N LEU A 11 5.48 2.47 -1.93
CA LEU A 11 4.67 1.51 -2.71
C LEU A 11 4.13 2.08 -4.02
N ARG A 12 5.00 2.76 -4.79
CA ARG A 12 4.70 3.22 -6.16
C ARG A 12 4.80 2.07 -7.17
N SER A 13 4.24 2.25 -8.36
CA SER A 13 4.22 1.22 -9.42
C SER A 13 5.61 0.73 -9.83
N THR A 14 6.66 1.54 -9.67
CA THR A 14 8.05 1.13 -9.95
C THR A 14 8.59 0.11 -8.97
N GLU A 15 8.08 0.09 -7.73
CA GLU A 15 8.51 -0.81 -6.67
C GLU A 15 7.65 -2.08 -6.60
N ILE A 16 6.65 -2.22 -7.47
CA ILE A 16 5.75 -3.36 -7.53
C ILE A 16 5.88 -4.03 -8.89
N THR A 17 6.22 -5.31 -8.90
CA THR A 17 6.29 -6.11 -10.13
C THR A 17 5.57 -7.43 -9.97
N VAL A 18 5.28 -8.11 -11.08
CA VAL A 18 4.70 -9.44 -11.09
C VAL A 18 5.65 -10.39 -11.80
N VAL A 19 6.13 -11.41 -11.06
CA VAL A 19 6.99 -12.46 -11.59
C VAL A 19 6.24 -13.77 -11.47
N ASP A 20 6.00 -14.45 -12.60
CA ASP A 20 5.26 -15.73 -12.67
C ASP A 20 3.90 -15.68 -11.95
N GLY A 21 3.18 -14.57 -12.12
CA GLY A 21 1.86 -14.35 -11.48
C GLY A 21 1.93 -13.99 -9.99
N THR A 22 3.12 -13.92 -9.40
CA THR A 22 3.32 -13.54 -8.00
C THR A 22 3.70 -12.07 -7.90
N PRO A 23 2.93 -11.24 -7.19
CA PRO A 23 3.32 -9.86 -6.93
C PRO A 23 4.51 -9.82 -5.97
N LEU A 24 5.54 -9.08 -6.35
CA LEU A 24 6.75 -8.85 -5.57
C LEU A 24 6.92 -7.36 -5.30
N PHE A 25 7.44 -7.04 -4.12
CA PHE A 25 7.83 -5.69 -3.73
C PHE A 25 9.36 -5.58 -3.81
N GLY A 26 9.85 -4.51 -4.45
CA GLY A 26 11.25 -4.11 -4.54
C GLY A 26 11.56 -2.94 -3.60
N GLY A 27 12.58 -2.14 -3.88
CA GLY A 27 12.64 -0.76 -3.35
C GLY A 27 12.68 -0.55 -1.83
N PHE A 28 13.24 -1.46 -1.03
CA PHE A 28 13.24 -1.37 0.44
C PHE A 28 14.15 -0.26 1.04
N THR A 29 14.59 0.71 0.26
CA THR A 29 15.46 1.81 0.73
C THR A 29 14.80 2.66 1.82
N HIS A 30 13.47 2.78 1.80
CA HIS A 30 12.67 3.54 2.78
C HIS A 30 11.96 2.65 3.79
N ALA A 31 12.29 1.35 3.82
CA ALA A 31 11.61 0.41 4.71
C ALA A 31 12.06 0.58 6.15
N GLU A 32 11.12 0.45 7.09
CA GLU A 32 11.36 0.69 8.52
C GLU A 32 10.80 -0.46 9.35
N PHE A 33 11.61 -0.97 10.28
CA PHE A 33 11.21 -1.97 11.27
C PHE A 33 10.76 -1.27 12.57
N GLY A 34 9.70 -1.77 13.20
CA GLY A 34 9.06 -1.10 14.32
C GLY A 34 8.19 0.08 13.88
N ALA A 35 7.71 0.04 12.64
CA ALA A 35 6.90 1.10 12.05
C ALA A 35 5.60 1.32 12.84
N SER A 36 5.27 2.59 13.09
CA SER A 36 4.02 3.01 13.71
C SER A 36 2.80 2.69 12.82
N ASP A 37 1.62 2.62 13.41
CA ASP A 37 0.36 2.50 12.67
C ASP A 37 0.19 3.61 11.62
N ALA A 38 0.74 4.80 11.86
CA ALA A 38 0.71 5.90 10.89
C ALA A 38 1.52 5.58 9.62
N GLN A 39 2.68 4.94 9.76
CA GLN A 39 3.51 4.49 8.64
C GLN A 39 2.84 3.31 7.91
N LEU A 40 2.30 2.33 8.64
CA LEU A 40 1.58 1.21 8.04
C LEU A 40 0.34 1.67 7.24
N HIS A 41 -0.41 2.63 7.77
CA HIS A 41 -1.53 3.23 7.02
C HIS A 41 -1.06 4.05 5.80
N THR A 42 0.14 4.62 5.85
CA THR A 42 0.73 5.35 4.71
C THR A 42 1.04 4.38 3.57
N ASP A 43 1.60 3.21 3.87
CA ASP A 43 1.82 2.15 2.88
C ASP A 43 0.51 1.69 2.23
N VAL A 44 -0.53 1.44 3.03
CA VAL A 44 -1.85 1.07 2.49
C VAL A 44 -2.39 2.18 1.58
N ALA A 45 -2.21 3.45 1.94
CA ALA A 45 -2.64 4.57 1.11
C ALA A 45 -1.86 4.64 -0.22
N GLN A 46 -0.54 4.49 -0.19
CA GLN A 46 0.30 4.44 -1.39
C GLN A 46 -0.10 3.27 -2.30
N LEU A 47 -0.30 2.08 -1.72
CA LEU A 47 -0.73 0.90 -2.47
C LEU A 47 -2.11 1.11 -3.11
N LEU A 48 -3.04 1.75 -2.40
CA LEU A 48 -4.36 2.10 -2.92
C LEU A 48 -4.28 3.08 -4.10
N ILE A 49 -3.41 4.09 -4.04
CA ILE A 49 -3.17 5.01 -5.17
C ILE A 49 -2.66 4.22 -6.37
N THR A 50 -1.56 3.50 -6.18
CA THR A 50 -0.90 2.73 -7.24
C THR A 50 -1.84 1.71 -7.89
N THR A 51 -2.57 0.95 -7.10
CA THR A 51 -3.48 -0.09 -7.63
C THR A 51 -4.77 0.50 -8.21
N THR A 52 -5.20 1.66 -7.74
CA THR A 52 -6.31 2.41 -8.36
C THR A 52 -5.93 2.88 -9.76
N ASP A 53 -4.71 3.40 -9.94
CA ASP A 53 -4.22 3.83 -11.25
C ASP A 53 -4.07 2.65 -12.22
N LEU A 54 -3.66 1.47 -11.72
CA LEU A 54 -3.47 0.28 -12.55
C LEU A 54 -4.78 -0.47 -12.89
N TYR A 55 -5.71 -0.56 -11.93
CA TYR A 55 -6.87 -1.48 -12.01
C TYR A 55 -8.24 -0.81 -11.82
N GLY A 56 -8.25 0.49 -11.51
CA GLY A 56 -9.44 1.25 -11.18
C GLY A 56 -9.84 1.14 -9.70
N ALA A 57 -10.38 2.24 -9.18
CA ALA A 57 -10.70 2.39 -7.75
C ALA A 57 -11.62 1.29 -7.19
N PRO A 58 -12.73 0.88 -7.85
CA PRO A 58 -13.64 -0.12 -7.28
C PRO A 58 -12.96 -1.47 -7.00
N LYS A 59 -12.11 -1.94 -7.92
CA LYS A 59 -11.39 -3.21 -7.76
C LYS A 59 -10.29 -3.11 -6.71
N ALA A 60 -9.52 -2.02 -6.76
CA ALA A 60 -8.42 -1.77 -5.81
C ALA A 60 -8.92 -1.70 -4.37
N VAL A 61 -9.98 -0.91 -4.11
CA VAL A 61 -10.55 -0.75 -2.78
C VAL A 61 -11.20 -2.03 -2.28
N ALA A 62 -11.93 -2.75 -3.14
CA ALA A 62 -12.53 -4.04 -2.75
C ALA A 62 -11.47 -5.05 -2.32
N ALA A 63 -10.41 -5.20 -3.11
CA ALA A 63 -9.30 -6.11 -2.78
C ALA A 63 -8.59 -5.68 -1.48
N ALA A 64 -8.35 -4.38 -1.29
CA ALA A 64 -7.74 -3.86 -0.07
C ALA A 64 -8.60 -4.13 1.17
N ILE A 65 -9.93 -3.96 1.08
CA ILE A 65 -10.84 -4.27 2.20
C ILE A 65 -10.82 -5.77 2.52
N THR A 66 -10.76 -6.64 1.52
CA THR A 66 -10.65 -8.10 1.74
C THR A 66 -9.38 -8.47 2.49
N VAL A 67 -8.25 -7.81 2.22
CA VAL A 67 -6.94 -8.14 2.80
C VAL A 67 -6.69 -7.44 4.14
N PHE A 68 -6.98 -6.14 4.23
CA PHE A 68 -6.65 -5.29 5.38
C PHE A 68 -7.84 -5.00 6.30
N GLY A 69 -9.06 -5.29 5.85
CA GLY A 69 -10.29 -4.95 6.57
C GLY A 69 -10.75 -3.50 6.33
N HIS A 70 -12.03 -3.25 6.57
CA HIS A 70 -12.68 -1.97 6.29
C HIS A 70 -12.06 -0.79 7.06
N GLU A 71 -11.87 -0.94 8.37
CA GLU A 71 -11.39 0.13 9.24
C GLU A 71 -9.95 0.57 8.89
N SER A 72 -9.07 -0.38 8.57
CA SER A 72 -7.69 -0.05 8.17
C SER A 72 -7.66 0.71 6.84
N VAL A 73 -8.47 0.28 5.86
CA VAL A 73 -8.61 0.97 4.57
C VAL A 73 -9.21 2.36 4.76
N LEU A 74 -10.19 2.53 5.66
CA LEU A 74 -10.76 3.84 5.98
C LEU A 74 -9.76 4.76 6.69
N ALA A 75 -8.93 4.23 7.60
CA ALA A 75 -7.87 4.99 8.26
C ALA A 75 -6.76 5.41 7.29
N ALA A 76 -6.42 4.53 6.34
CA ALA A 76 -5.46 4.80 5.28
C ALA A 76 -6.00 5.81 4.24
N SER A 77 -7.28 5.72 3.86
CA SER A 77 -7.86 6.60 2.83
C SER A 77 -7.84 8.08 3.23
N ARG A 78 -7.88 8.38 4.53
CA ARG A 78 -7.71 9.75 5.07
C ARG A 78 -6.34 10.36 4.78
N ARG A 79 -5.34 9.54 4.43
CA ARG A 79 -3.98 9.94 4.07
C ARG A 79 -3.76 10.08 2.57
N LEU A 80 -4.79 9.84 1.74
CA LEU A 80 -4.75 10.09 0.31
C LEU A 80 -4.66 11.59 0.08
N THR A 81 -3.44 12.12 -0.04
CA THR A 81 -3.21 13.51 -0.39
C THR A 81 -3.02 13.61 -1.90
N LYS A 82 -3.51 14.72 -2.49
CA LYS A 82 -3.49 14.98 -3.94
C LYS A 82 -2.08 15.20 -4.51
N ALA A 83 -1.03 14.96 -3.73
CA ALA A 83 0.35 15.31 -4.05
C ALA A 83 1.20 14.05 -4.22
N ALA A 84 0.95 13.32 -5.30
CA ALA A 84 1.88 12.35 -5.86
C ALA A 84 1.49 12.12 -7.33
N VAL A 85 1.75 13.11 -8.17
CA VAL A 85 1.80 12.99 -9.64
C VAL A 85 3.08 13.66 -10.10
#